data_AF-A0A7J4IH27-F1
#
_entry.id   AF-A0A7J4IH27-F1
#
_cell.length_a   1.000
_cell.length_b   1.000
_cell.length_c   1.000
_cell.angle_alpha   90.00
_cell.angle_beta   90.00
_cell.angle_gamma   90.00
#
_symmetry.space_group_name_H-M   'P 1'
#
loop_
_entity.id
_entity.type
_entity.pdbx_description
1 polymer ?
#
loop_
_entity_poly.entity_id
_entity_poly.type
_entity_poly.pdbx_seq_one_letter_code
_entity_poly.pdbx_strand_id
1 'polypeptide(L)'
;MISTRVLIAAGIALALVVGIGAVFFASSDPDGLDSTALVTQGQKELTQPANPGAAVDGAALPGTFEYSAPFAEYTLGGSKLADAGLMAAGTLLALIAVLGIGRGLKAFNRSRSS
;
A
#
# COMPACT_ATOMS: atom_id res chain seq x y z
N MET A 1 7.22 30.45 12.18
CA MET A 1 7.42 29.11 12.76
C MET A 1 6.11 28.33 12.60
N ILE A 2 6.16 27.11 12.04
CA ILE A 2 4.96 26.27 11.92
C ILE A 2 4.52 25.78 13.30
N SER A 3 3.22 25.83 13.58
CA SER A 3 2.68 25.31 14.84
C SER A 3 2.64 23.78 14.83
N THR A 4 2.87 23.16 15.99
CA THR A 4 2.86 21.69 16.12
C THR A 4 1.54 21.07 15.67
N ARG A 5 0.41 21.77 15.86
CA ARG A 5 -0.91 21.30 15.40
C ARG A 5 -0.99 21.22 13.89
N VAL A 6 -0.44 22.23 13.19
CA VAL A 6 -0.37 22.25 11.72
C VAL A 6 0.55 21.15 11.20
N LEU A 7 1.69 20.91 11.87
CA LEU A 7 2.61 19.83 11.49
C LEU A 7 1.98 18.44 11.62
N ILE A 8 1.25 18.19 12.71
CA ILE A 8 0.51 16.94 12.92
C ILE A 8 -0.61 16.78 11.88
N ALA A 9 -1.40 17.83 11.62
CA ALA A 9 -2.47 17.76 10.63
C ALA A 9 -1.94 17.48 9.22
N ALA A 10 -0.83 18.13 8.83
CA ALA A 10 -0.17 17.89 7.56
C ALA A 10 0.39 16.46 7.45
N GLY A 11 0.99 15.94 8.53
CA GLY A 11 1.48 14.56 8.57
C GLY A 11 0.37 13.52 8.42
N ILE A 12 -0.77 13.74 9.08
CA ILE A 12 -1.95 12.86 8.94
C ILE A 12 -2.51 12.92 7.52
N ALA A 13 -2.65 14.12 6.95
CA ALA A 13 -3.14 14.29 5.58
C ALA A 13 -2.22 13.58 4.57
N LEU A 14 -0.90 13.74 4.69
CA LEU A 14 0.07 13.06 3.84
C LEU A 14 -0.01 11.53 4.00
N ALA A 15 -0.11 11.03 5.23
CA ALA A 15 -0.22 9.60 5.50
C ALA A 15 -1.48 8.98 4.85
N LEU A 16 -2.61 9.68 4.89
CA LEU A 16 -3.85 9.24 4.23
C LEU A 16 -3.70 9.24 2.70
N VAL A 17 -3.10 10.29 2.13
CA VAL A 17 -2.86 10.38 0.68
C VAL A 17 -1.94 9.25 0.22
N VAL A 18 -0.85 8.98 0.94
CA VAL A 18 0.09 7.90 0.61
C VAL A 18 -0.56 6.54 0.81
N GLY A 19 -1.25 6.31 1.93
CA GLY A 19 -1.89 5.02 2.23
C GLY A 19 -2.97 4.64 1.22
N ILE A 20 -3.76 5.61 0.75
CA ILE A 20 -4.77 5.37 -0.28
C ILE A 20 -4.13 5.30 -1.67
N GLY A 21 -3.31 6.29 -2.03
CA GLY A 21 -2.73 6.40 -3.38
C GLY A 21 -1.79 5.24 -3.72
N ALA A 22 -0.99 4.77 -2.77
CA ALA A 22 -0.05 3.67 -3.00
C ALA A 22 -0.75 2.36 -3.41
N VAL A 23 -1.93 2.06 -2.86
CA VAL A 23 -2.71 0.86 -3.22
C VAL A 23 -3.19 0.95 -4.66
N PHE A 24 -3.68 2.12 -5.10
CA PHE A 24 -4.11 2.32 -6.49
C PHE A 24 -2.94 2.23 -7.48
N PHE A 25 -1.77 2.76 -7.13
CA PHE A 25 -0.58 2.65 -7.98
C PHE A 25 0.03 1.24 -7.96
N ALA A 26 -0.15 0.48 -6.89
CA ALA A 26 0.30 -0.92 -6.82
C ALA A 26 -0.67 -1.90 -7.52
N SER A 27 -1.97 -1.60 -7.53
CA SER A 27 -3.06 -2.43 -8.08
C SER A 27 -3.59 -1.93 -9.44
N SER A 28 -2.96 -0.92 -10.03
CA SER A 28 -3.27 -0.54 -11.41
C SER A 28 -2.88 -1.69 -12.32
N ASP A 29 -3.76 -2.09 -13.22
CA ASP A 29 -3.51 -3.17 -14.19
C ASP A 29 -2.67 -2.62 -15.37
N PRO A 30 -1.49 -3.18 -15.68
CA PRO A 30 -0.84 -4.33 -15.03
C PRO A 30 -0.16 -3.95 -13.72
N ASP A 31 -0.29 -4.81 -12.70
CA ASP A 31 0.22 -4.56 -11.35
C ASP A 31 1.75 -4.37 -11.32
N GLY A 32 2.33 -4.04 -10.15
CA GLY A 32 3.78 -3.81 -10.06
C GLY A 32 4.64 -5.02 -10.49
N LEU A 33 4.14 -6.24 -10.31
CA LEU A 33 4.84 -7.48 -10.66
C LEU A 33 4.67 -7.81 -12.14
N ASP A 34 3.44 -7.74 -12.64
CA ASP A 34 3.09 -7.91 -14.05
C ASP A 34 3.76 -6.84 -14.92
N SER A 35 3.81 -5.59 -14.45
CA SER A 35 4.56 -4.51 -15.09
C SER A 35 6.04 -4.83 -15.22
N THR A 36 6.65 -5.39 -14.16
CA THR A 36 8.07 -5.79 -14.17
C THR A 36 8.29 -6.94 -15.15
N ALA A 37 7.41 -7.94 -15.14
CA ALA A 37 7.46 -9.07 -16.06
C ALA A 37 7.31 -8.61 -17.52
N LEU A 38 6.33 -7.76 -17.82
CA LEU A 38 6.10 -7.23 -19.17
C LEU A 38 7.28 -6.38 -19.67
N VAL A 39 7.98 -5.65 -18.80
CA VAL A 39 9.21 -4.92 -19.17
C VAL A 39 10.31 -5.89 -19.56
N THR A 40 10.52 -6.96 -18.78
CA THR A 40 11.56 -7.96 -19.11
C THR A 40 11.23 -8.78 -20.37
N GLN A 41 9.94 -8.94 -20.69
CA GLN A 41 9.48 -9.61 -21.91
C GLN A 41 9.45 -8.67 -23.12
N GLY A 42 9.86 -7.40 -22.98
CA GLY A 42 9.85 -6.41 -24.06
C GLY A 42 8.45 -5.98 -24.51
N GLN A 43 7.42 -6.26 -23.70
CA GLN A 43 6.03 -5.91 -23.99
C GLN A 43 5.58 -4.58 -23.35
N LYS A 44 6.45 -3.95 -22.55
CA LYS A 44 6.21 -2.68 -21.88
C LYS A 44 7.52 -1.90 -21.68
N GLU A 45 7.44 -0.58 -21.75
CA GLU A 45 8.52 0.34 -21.35
C GLU A 45 8.27 0.85 -19.92
N LEU A 46 9.33 1.15 -19.15
CA LEU A 46 9.23 1.45 -17.71
C LEU A 46 8.24 2.57 -17.33
N THR A 47 8.03 3.55 -18.21
CA THR A 47 7.19 4.72 -17.96
C THR A 47 5.94 4.79 -18.82
N GLN A 48 5.72 3.79 -19.69
CA GLN A 48 4.61 3.77 -20.62
C GLN A 48 3.57 2.71 -20.22
N PRO A 49 2.30 2.88 -20.65
CA PRO A 49 1.32 1.81 -20.55
C PRO A 49 1.82 0.54 -21.27
N ALA A 50 1.35 -0.62 -20.83
CA ALA A 50 1.60 -1.86 -21.57
C ALA A 50 0.96 -1.80 -22.95
N ASN A 51 1.51 -2.55 -23.90
CA ASN A 51 0.90 -2.67 -25.23
C ASN A 51 -0.53 -3.23 -25.11
N PRO A 52 -1.48 -2.81 -25.98
CA PRO A 52 -2.84 -3.34 -25.96
C PRO A 52 -2.83 -4.87 -26.16
N GLY A 53 -3.34 -5.61 -25.18
CA GLY A 53 -3.37 -7.08 -25.21
C GLY A 53 -2.08 -7.76 -24.75
N ALA A 54 -1.12 -7.01 -24.20
CA ALA A 54 0.04 -7.58 -23.55
C ALA A 54 -0.38 -8.40 -22.33
N ALA A 55 0.09 -9.65 -22.27
CA ALA A 55 -0.14 -10.56 -21.17
C ALA A 55 1.20 -11.20 -20.79
N VAL A 56 1.40 -11.42 -19.49
CA VAL A 56 2.60 -12.10 -19.01
C VAL A 56 2.61 -13.53 -19.55
N ASP A 57 3.57 -13.85 -20.40
CA ASP A 57 3.79 -15.23 -20.83
C ASP A 57 4.66 -15.94 -19.79
N GLY A 58 4.03 -16.76 -18.94
CA GLY A 58 4.72 -17.54 -17.91
C GLY A 58 5.68 -18.59 -18.48
N ALA A 59 5.57 -18.94 -19.77
CA ALA A 59 6.46 -19.89 -20.44
C ALA A 59 7.65 -19.22 -21.14
N ALA A 60 7.60 -17.91 -21.37
CA ALA A 60 8.66 -17.18 -22.08
C ALA A 60 9.99 -17.16 -21.31
N LEU A 61 9.94 -17.20 -19.98
CA LEU A 61 11.12 -17.16 -19.11
C LEU A 61 10.97 -18.17 -17.95
N PRO A 62 11.16 -19.48 -18.22
CA PRO A 62 11.00 -20.53 -17.22
C PRO A 62 12.04 -20.39 -16.11
N GLY A 63 11.59 -20.42 -14.85
CA GLY A 63 12.44 -20.32 -13.66
C GLY A 63 12.80 -18.90 -13.20
N THR A 64 12.39 -17.84 -13.90
CA THR A 64 12.61 -16.45 -13.45
C THR A 64 11.38 -15.77 -12.86
N PHE A 65 10.17 -16.16 -13.28
CA PHE A 65 8.90 -15.57 -12.84
C PHE A 65 7.94 -16.56 -12.16
N GLU A 66 8.43 -17.74 -11.75
CA GLU A 66 7.67 -18.61 -10.85
C GLU A 66 7.68 -17.99 -9.44
N TYR A 67 6.76 -17.06 -9.19
CA TYR A 67 6.47 -16.58 -7.86
C TYR A 67 5.19 -17.23 -7.35
N SER A 68 5.33 -18.33 -6.62
CA SER A 68 4.25 -18.79 -5.75
C SER A 68 4.15 -17.79 -4.60
N ALA A 69 3.09 -16.98 -4.59
CA ALA A 69 2.83 -16.10 -3.47
C ALA A 69 2.76 -16.97 -2.21
N PRO A 70 3.58 -16.70 -1.16
CA PRO A 70 3.59 -17.49 0.07
C PRO A 70 2.23 -17.50 0.77
N PHE A 71 1.36 -16.55 0.40
CA PHE A 71 -0.06 -16.51 0.72
C PHE A 71 -0.87 -16.28 -0.57
N ALA A 72 -1.07 -17.32 -1.39
CA ALA A 72 -1.85 -17.23 -2.63
C ALA A 72 -3.28 -16.71 -2.40
N GLU A 73 -3.80 -16.89 -1.19
CA GLU A 73 -5.10 -16.40 -0.69
C GLU A 73 -5.14 -14.89 -0.44
N TYR A 74 -3.98 -14.22 -0.37
CA TYR A 74 -3.85 -12.76 -0.22
C TYR A 74 -3.90 -12.01 -1.56
N THR A 75 -4.15 -12.72 -2.65
CA THR A 75 -4.44 -12.12 -3.95
C THR A 75 -5.79 -11.40 -3.85
N LEU A 76 -5.82 -10.12 -4.20
CA LEU A 76 -7.02 -9.29 -4.17
C LEU A 76 -8.00 -9.74 -5.27
N GLY A 77 -8.79 -10.78 -4.98
CA GLY A 77 -9.83 -11.31 -5.87
C GLY A 77 -11.20 -10.62 -5.72
N GLY A 78 -11.29 -9.59 -4.85
CA GLY A 78 -12.52 -8.88 -4.52
C GLY A 78 -12.80 -7.65 -5.41
N SER A 79 -13.96 -7.02 -5.22
CA SER A 79 -14.23 -5.72 -5.84
C SER A 79 -13.26 -4.68 -5.27
N LYS A 80 -12.59 -3.89 -6.12
CA LYS A 80 -11.60 -2.85 -5.73
C LYS A 80 -12.08 -1.90 -4.62
N LEU A 81 -13.40 -1.73 -4.46
CA LEU A 81 -14.02 -0.94 -3.39
C LEU A 81 -13.99 -1.60 -2.00
N ALA A 82 -14.21 -2.91 -1.93
CA ALA A 82 -14.17 -3.65 -0.66
C ALA A 82 -12.72 -3.71 -0.12
N ASP A 83 -11.77 -3.93 -1.01
CA ASP A 83 -10.35 -4.00 -0.69
C ASP A 83 -9.81 -2.64 -0.22
N ALA A 84 -10.22 -1.55 -0.89
CA ALA A 84 -9.94 -0.19 -0.44
C ALA A 84 -10.56 0.10 0.95
N GLY A 85 -11.75 -0.44 1.24
CA GLY A 85 -12.42 -0.33 2.53
C GLY A 85 -11.64 -1.01 3.66
N LEU A 86 -11.14 -2.23 3.43
CA LEU A 86 -10.31 -2.98 4.37
C LEU A 86 -8.98 -2.27 4.67
N MET A 87 -8.31 -1.74 3.64
CA MET A 87 -7.10 -0.92 3.78
C MET A 87 -7.35 0.35 4.62
N ALA A 88 -8.44 1.06 4.33
CA ALA A 88 -8.81 2.26 5.09
C ALA A 88 -9.12 1.93 6.56
N ALA A 89 -9.84 0.83 6.82
CA ALA A 89 -10.16 0.38 8.17
C ALA A 89 -8.89 -0.01 8.96
N GLY A 90 -7.97 -0.77 8.36
CA GLY A 90 -6.69 -1.12 8.98
C GLY A 90 -5.84 0.09 9.33
N THR A 91 -5.79 1.08 8.42
CA THR A 91 -5.08 2.35 8.66
C THR A 91 -5.66 3.12 9.83
N LEU A 92 -6.99 3.23 9.91
CA LEU A 92 -7.67 3.90 11.03
C LEU A 92 -7.42 3.18 12.37
N LEU A 93 -7.47 1.85 12.39
CA LEU A 93 -7.17 1.06 13.59
C LEU A 93 -5.73 1.30 14.08
N ALA A 94 -4.75 1.31 13.17
CA ALA A 94 -3.36 1.60 13.51
C ALA A 94 -3.20 3.00 14.10
N LEU A 95 -3.85 4.02 13.53
CA LEU A 95 -3.84 5.38 14.06
C LEU A 95 -4.46 5.46 15.46
N ILE A 96 -5.60 4.80 15.69
CA ILE A 96 -6.24 4.74 17.01
C ILE A 96 -5.31 4.07 18.02
N ALA A 97 -4.66 2.97 17.66
CA ALA A 97 -3.73 2.26 18.53
C ALA A 97 -2.55 3.15 18.96
N VAL A 98 -1.91 3.83 18.00
CA VAL A 98 -0.77 4.73 18.28
C VAL A 98 -1.20 5.91 19.16
N LEU A 99 -2.34 6.54 18.86
CA LEU A 99 -2.87 7.64 19.68
C LEU A 99 -3.27 7.17 21.08
N GLY A 100 -3.84 5.97 21.20
CA GLY A 100 -4.22 5.35 22.46
C GLY A 100 -3.00 5.08 23.34
N ILE A 101 -1.97 4.45 22.78
CA ILE A 101 -0.70 4.19 23.48
C ILE A 101 -0.05 5.51 23.90
N GLY A 102 0.04 6.49 23.00
CA GLY A 102 0.63 7.80 23.31
C GLY A 102 -0.09 8.53 24.45
N ARG A 103 -1.42 8.50 24.47
CA ARG A 103 -2.20 9.07 25.59
C ARG A 103 -2.06 8.27 26.88
N GLY A 104 -2.03 6.94 26.80
CA GLY A 104 -1.83 6.07 27.95
C GLY A 104 -0.49 6.30 28.64
N LEU A 105 0.60 6.36 27.87
CA LEU A 105 1.94 6.67 28.38
C LEU A 105 2.01 8.06 29.03
N LYS A 106 1.35 9.06 28.42
CA LYS A 106 1.30 10.42 28.98
C LYS A 106 0.51 10.49 30.29
N ALA A 107 -0.61 9.77 30.38
CA ALA A 107 -1.41 9.68 31.61
C ALA A 107 -0.64 8.95 32.73
N PHE A 108 0.06 7.87 32.38
CA PHE A 108 0.90 7.11 33.31
C PHE A 108 2.04 7.95 33.88
N ASN A 109 2.75 8.71 33.03
CA ASN A 109 3.82 9.61 33.50
C ASN A 109 3.30 10.74 34.39
N ARG A 110 2.07 11.22 34.18
CA ARG A 110 1.47 12.28 35.01
C ARG A 110 1.11 11.79 36.42
N SER A 111 0.67 10.54 36.54
CA SER A 111 0.36 9.88 37.82
C SER A 111 1.59 9.71 38.72
N ARG A 112 2.76 9.47 38.12
CA ARG A 112 4.03 9.25 38.84
C ARG A 112 4.73 10.54 39.32
N SER A 113 4.27 11.70 38.85
CA SER A 113 4.83 13.02 39.14
C SER A 113 4.04 13.81 40.20
N SER A 114 2.94 13.24 40.71
CA SER A 114 2.11 13.77 41.80
C SER A 114 2.33 12.97 43.07
#